data_AF-A0A3Q9FGR6-F1
#
_entry.id   AF-A0A3Q9FGR6-F1
#
_cell.length_a   1.000
_cell.length_b   1.000
_cell.length_c   1.000
_cell.angle_alpha   90.00
_cell.angle_beta   90.00
_cell.angle_gamma   90.00
#
_symmetry.space_group_name_H-M   'P 1'
#
loop_
_entity.id
_entity.type
_entity.pdbx_description
1 polymer ?
#
loop_
_entity_poly.entity_id
_entity_poly.type
_entity_poly.pdbx_seq_one_letter_code
_entity_poly.pdbx_strand_id
1 'polypeptide(L)'
;MNKKKQIPLVVLRALEPFIDKIGENFISVESENNLMRFTDVDPDSEFYFNIENYDIKNGFKVLVEYRPHTEQNVEKHRTWIKGSEINTYFTKWVTLLKSYDKVRSPFDDPIIESFRDGYYTEFEIIDEEKDKPLIPKQILLLDAYFEKIENKIDEHITDSNAEQIKEIKNDISELRDNLSSKTKVWVVNKVSWIWAKMTKLGPKLMKDFVNEGNKQIVKESVAQIIEFGKNLLS
;
A
#
# COMPACT_ATOMS: atom_id res chain seq x y z
N MET A 1 22.83 17.18 6.99
CA MET A 1 23.62 16.76 8.16
C MET A 1 23.37 15.27 8.39
N ASN A 2 24.42 14.43 8.56
CA ASN A 2 24.24 12.98 8.61
C ASN A 2 23.70 12.54 9.99
N LYS A 3 22.36 12.46 10.13
CA LYS A 3 21.65 12.06 11.37
C LYS A 3 22.14 10.70 11.91
N LYS A 4 22.56 9.78 11.05
CA LYS A 4 23.05 8.43 11.43
C LYS A 4 24.20 8.50 12.44
N LYS A 5 25.13 9.45 12.28
CA LYS A 5 26.29 9.59 13.19
C LYS A 5 25.97 10.28 14.52
N GLN A 6 24.74 10.77 14.69
CA GLN A 6 24.27 11.39 15.94
C GLN A 6 23.49 10.42 16.83
N ILE A 7 23.14 9.25 16.30
CA ILE A 7 22.40 8.21 17.00
C ILE A 7 23.39 7.15 17.53
N PRO A 8 23.31 6.74 18.81
CA PRO A 8 24.14 5.67 19.35
C PRO A 8 24.01 4.37 18.55
N LEU A 9 25.12 3.67 18.34
CA LEU A 9 25.17 2.46 17.52
C LEU A 9 24.23 1.34 18.01
N VAL A 10 24.02 1.24 19.34
CA VAL A 10 23.08 0.28 19.93
C VAL A 10 21.64 0.52 19.47
N VAL A 11 21.24 1.80 19.31
CA VAL A 11 19.92 2.18 18.82
C VAL A 11 19.82 1.83 17.33
N LEU A 12 20.84 2.18 16.54
CA LEU A 12 20.86 1.86 15.10
C LEU A 12 20.74 0.36 14.85
N ARG A 13 21.49 -0.48 15.58
CA ARG A 13 21.41 -1.95 15.46
C ARG A 13 20.05 -2.51 15.83
N ALA A 14 19.36 -1.89 16.79
CA ALA A 14 18.03 -2.34 17.18
C ALA A 14 16.95 -1.95 16.16
N LEU A 15 17.15 -0.84 15.44
CA LEU A 15 16.23 -0.37 14.41
C LEU A 15 16.52 -0.98 13.03
N GLU A 16 17.74 -1.45 12.79
CA GLU A 16 18.18 -2.06 11.53
C GLU A 16 17.21 -3.11 10.95
N PRO A 17 16.62 -4.05 11.73
CA PRO A 17 15.68 -5.04 11.19
C PRO A 17 14.36 -4.47 10.64
N PHE A 18 14.11 -3.20 10.88
CA PHE A 18 12.90 -2.48 10.50
C PHE A 18 13.17 -1.43 9.41
N ILE A 19 14.44 -1.17 9.07
CA ILE A 19 14.81 -0.26 7.99
C ILE A 19 14.30 -0.85 6.66
N ASP A 20 13.65 -0.01 5.86
CA ASP A 20 13.07 -0.36 4.56
C ASP A 20 12.10 -1.56 4.61
N LYS A 21 11.57 -1.87 5.80
CA LYS A 21 10.59 -2.93 5.95
C LYS A 21 9.29 -2.48 5.29
N ILE A 22 8.86 -3.25 4.30
CA ILE A 22 7.56 -3.08 3.66
C ILE A 22 6.75 -4.36 3.90
N GLY A 23 5.46 -4.19 4.17
CA GLY A 23 4.53 -5.30 4.30
C GLY A 23 3.27 -5.07 3.49
N GLU A 24 2.45 -6.11 3.38
CA GLU A 24 1.19 -6.06 2.63
C GLU A 24 0.23 -4.98 3.18
N ASN A 25 0.29 -4.70 4.48
CA ASN A 25 -0.61 -3.77 5.19
C ASN A 25 0.06 -2.49 5.66
N PHE A 26 1.37 -2.33 5.47
CA PHE A 26 2.07 -1.16 5.96
C PHE A 26 3.28 -0.83 5.10
N ILE A 27 3.68 0.43 5.15
CA ILE A 27 4.85 0.95 4.47
C ILE A 27 5.71 1.71 5.47
N SER A 28 7.03 1.67 5.29
CA SER A 28 7.94 2.60 5.94
C SER A 28 7.90 3.93 5.19
N VAL A 29 7.74 5.04 5.90
CA VAL A 29 7.79 6.40 5.33
C VAL A 29 8.90 7.21 5.98
N GLU A 30 9.56 8.04 5.19
CA GLU A 30 10.55 8.98 5.74
C GLU A 30 9.87 9.94 6.72
N SER A 31 10.56 10.21 7.84
CA SER A 31 10.06 11.12 8.86
C SER A 31 11.18 12.04 9.33
N GLU A 32 10.91 13.34 9.33
CA GLU A 32 11.87 14.31 9.85
C GLU A 32 11.96 14.29 11.37
N ASN A 33 10.85 13.96 12.04
CA ASN A 33 10.64 14.09 13.48
C ASN A 33 10.72 12.77 14.25
N ASN A 34 10.61 11.63 13.56
CA ASN A 34 10.67 10.31 14.17
C ASN A 34 11.96 9.59 13.75
N LEU A 35 12.44 8.66 14.60
CA LEU A 35 13.51 7.73 14.24
C LEU A 35 13.05 6.77 13.15
N MET A 36 11.76 6.41 13.16
CA MET A 36 11.12 5.53 12.19
C MET A 36 9.62 5.75 12.20
N ARG A 37 8.97 5.64 11.04
CA ARG A 37 7.52 5.74 10.89
C ARG A 37 7.02 4.69 9.91
N PHE A 38 5.99 3.96 10.33
CA PHE A 38 5.19 3.11 9.48
C PHE A 38 3.77 3.65 9.43
N THR A 39 3.15 3.58 8.27
CA THR A 39 1.72 3.89 8.08
C THR A 39 1.01 2.70 7.47
N ASP A 40 -0.29 2.65 7.66
CA ASP A 40 -1.17 1.79 6.88
C ASP A 40 -0.99 2.04 5.37
N VAL A 41 -1.32 1.03 4.57
CA VAL A 41 -1.38 1.11 3.12
C VAL A 41 -2.67 1.77 2.62
N ASP A 42 -3.70 1.76 3.46
CA ASP A 42 -4.96 2.47 3.21
C ASP A 42 -4.76 4.00 3.41
N PRO A 43 -4.97 4.82 2.37
CA PRO A 43 -4.83 6.29 2.46
C PRO A 43 -5.80 6.95 3.42
N ASP A 44 -6.99 6.37 3.60
CA ASP A 44 -8.04 6.92 4.46
C ASP A 44 -7.83 6.50 5.93
N SER A 45 -6.88 5.59 6.16
CA SER A 45 -6.51 5.12 7.49
C SER A 45 -5.55 6.08 8.18
N GLU A 46 -5.95 6.54 9.37
CA GLU A 46 -5.08 7.32 10.26
C GLU A 46 -4.14 6.41 11.09
N PHE A 47 -4.00 5.12 10.75
CA PHE A 47 -3.21 4.16 11.51
C PHE A 47 -1.72 4.27 11.21
N TYR A 48 -0.91 4.18 12.27
CA TYR A 48 0.54 4.32 12.16
C TYR A 48 1.27 3.65 13.34
N PHE A 49 2.57 3.47 13.16
CA PHE A 49 3.52 3.08 14.19
C PHE A 49 4.78 3.94 14.09
N ASN A 50 5.02 4.75 15.12
CA ASN A 50 6.17 5.65 15.23
C ASN A 50 7.13 5.16 16.30
N ILE A 51 8.42 5.27 16.01
CA ILE A 51 9.48 5.29 17.01
C ILE A 51 10.02 6.71 17.05
N GLU A 52 9.70 7.45 18.10
CA GLU A 52 9.92 8.90 18.16
C GLU A 52 11.29 9.25 18.76
N ASN A 53 11.66 8.57 19.85
CA ASN A 53 12.83 8.94 20.63
C ASN A 53 13.45 7.72 21.33
N TYR A 54 14.64 7.88 21.90
CA TYR A 54 15.34 6.85 22.66
C TYR A 54 15.87 7.39 23.99
N ASP A 55 16.03 6.50 24.97
CA ASP A 55 16.75 6.75 26.20
C ASP A 55 17.71 5.57 26.46
N ILE A 56 18.95 5.91 26.83
CA ILE A 56 20.01 4.95 27.14
C ILE A 56 20.54 5.12 28.57
N LYS A 57 20.05 6.11 29.34
CA LYS A 57 20.55 6.41 30.69
C LYS A 57 20.30 5.27 31.67
N ASN A 58 19.16 4.59 31.55
CA ASN A 58 18.72 3.52 32.45
C ASN A 58 18.30 2.26 31.67
N GLY A 59 19.21 1.80 30.81
CA GLY A 59 18.96 0.74 29.82
C GLY A 59 18.36 1.29 28.54
N PHE A 60 18.52 0.56 27.45
CA PHE A 60 18.03 0.98 26.13
C PHE A 60 16.50 0.88 26.06
N LYS A 61 15.86 2.03 25.94
CA LYS A 61 14.41 2.19 25.77
C LYS A 61 14.12 3.08 24.56
N VAL A 62 12.95 2.88 23.97
CA VAL A 62 12.43 3.75 22.91
C VAL A 62 11.02 4.22 23.24
N LEU A 63 10.71 5.43 22.81
CA LEU A 63 9.37 5.99 22.88
C LEU A 63 8.63 5.61 21.61
N VAL A 64 7.61 4.78 21.75
CA VAL A 64 6.74 4.39 20.64
C VAL A 64 5.40 5.12 20.75
N GLU A 65 4.87 5.53 19.61
CA GLU A 65 3.50 6.01 19.48
C GLU A 65 2.83 5.26 18.33
N TYR A 66 1.66 4.66 18.55
CA TYR A 66 0.97 3.92 17.51
C TYR A 66 -0.55 4.01 17.63
N ARG A 67 -1.22 3.77 16.50
CA ARG A 67 -2.68 3.76 16.33
C ARG A 67 -3.04 2.64 15.35
N PRO A 68 -4.02 1.78 15.64
CA PRO A 68 -4.87 1.74 16.83
C PRO A 68 -4.14 1.13 18.04
N HIS A 69 -4.59 1.44 19.27
CA HIS A 69 -4.00 0.88 20.48
C HIS A 69 -4.37 -0.60 20.68
N THR A 70 -5.66 -0.91 20.54
CA THR A 70 -6.24 -2.25 20.68
C THR A 70 -7.41 -2.44 19.71
N GLU A 71 -7.93 -3.66 19.62
CA GLU A 71 -9.15 -3.96 18.85
C GLU A 71 -10.38 -3.16 19.32
N GLN A 72 -10.40 -2.72 20.58
CA GLN A 72 -11.48 -1.94 21.18
C GLN A 72 -11.21 -0.44 21.20
N ASN A 73 -9.99 0.00 20.85
CA ASN A 73 -9.59 1.39 21.00
C ASN A 73 -8.73 1.85 19.82
N VAL A 74 -9.33 2.69 18.98
CA VAL A 74 -8.70 3.31 17.82
C VAL A 74 -7.89 4.56 18.16
N GLU A 75 -7.82 4.99 19.41
CA GLU A 75 -7.02 6.13 19.84
C GLU A 75 -5.51 5.82 19.79
N LYS A 76 -4.71 6.88 19.75
CA LYS A 76 -3.26 6.78 19.83
C LYS A 76 -2.80 6.31 21.21
N HIS A 77 -1.78 5.47 21.24
CA HIS A 77 -1.09 5.07 22.45
C HIS A 77 0.38 5.43 22.36
N ARG A 78 0.91 6.05 23.42
CA ARG A 78 2.29 6.50 23.49
C ARG A 78 2.95 6.00 24.77
N THR A 79 4.05 5.28 24.65
CA THR A 79 4.70 4.64 25.81
C THR A 79 6.19 4.38 25.59
N TRP A 80 6.94 4.32 26.69
CA TRP A 80 8.34 3.89 26.68
C TRP A 80 8.43 2.37 26.81
N ILE A 81 9.09 1.72 25.86
CA ILE A 81 9.31 0.26 25.84
C ILE A 81 10.80 -0.05 25.86
N LYS A 82 11.18 -1.25 26.29
CA LYS A 82 12.57 -1.69 26.15
C LYS A 82 12.88 -1.87 24.67
N GLY A 83 14.12 -1.61 24.27
CA GLY A 83 14.55 -1.82 22.89
C GLY A 83 14.37 -3.26 22.39
N SER A 84 14.44 -4.25 23.28
CA SER A 84 14.15 -5.65 22.98
C SER A 84 12.68 -5.94 22.67
N GLU A 85 11.76 -5.03 23.00
CA GLU A 85 10.32 -5.22 22.85
C GLU A 85 9.77 -4.58 21.57
N ILE A 86 10.60 -3.87 20.80
CA ILE A 86 10.18 -3.17 19.57
C ILE A 86 9.44 -4.12 18.63
N ASN A 87 10.02 -5.30 18.36
CA ASN A 87 9.39 -6.29 17.47
C ASN A 87 8.04 -6.79 18.00
N THR A 88 7.90 -6.93 19.32
CA THR A 88 6.65 -7.38 19.93
C THR A 88 5.54 -6.36 19.74
N TYR A 89 5.80 -5.07 19.99
CA TYR A 89 4.82 -4.01 19.78
C TYR A 89 4.49 -3.81 18.31
N PHE A 90 5.52 -3.80 17.45
CA PHE A 90 5.34 -3.68 16.01
C PHE A 90 4.51 -4.82 15.43
N THR A 91 4.82 -6.08 15.79
CA THR A 91 4.07 -7.25 15.32
C THR A 91 2.62 -7.21 15.79
N LYS A 92 2.36 -6.81 17.04
CA LYS A 92 0.99 -6.62 17.54
C LYS A 92 0.21 -5.60 16.73
N TRP A 93 0.83 -4.46 16.40
CA TRP A 93 0.22 -3.45 15.54
C TRP A 93 -0.07 -3.98 14.14
N VAL A 94 0.88 -4.68 13.50
CA VAL A 94 0.65 -5.33 12.20
C VAL A 94 -0.47 -6.37 12.26
N THR A 95 -0.57 -7.13 13.35
CA THR A 95 -1.68 -8.07 13.57
C THR A 95 -3.02 -7.35 13.65
N LEU A 96 -3.08 -6.18 14.28
CA LEU A 96 -4.30 -5.37 14.32
C LEU A 96 -4.72 -4.93 12.91
N LEU A 97 -3.78 -4.41 12.09
CA LEU A 97 -4.09 -4.04 10.69
C LEU A 97 -4.67 -5.22 9.91
N LYS A 98 -4.02 -6.39 10.00
CA LYS A 98 -4.50 -7.62 9.37
C LYS A 98 -5.87 -8.10 9.85
N SER A 99 -6.28 -7.72 11.05
CA SER A 99 -7.60 -8.05 11.57
C SER A 99 -8.69 -7.17 10.94
N TYR A 100 -8.39 -5.91 10.61
CA TYR A 100 -9.34 -5.04 9.92
C TYR A 100 -9.68 -5.60 8.53
N ASP A 101 -8.69 -6.07 7.76
CA ASP A 101 -8.94 -6.71 6.45
C ASP A 101 -9.84 -7.96 6.50
N LYS A 102 -9.93 -8.61 7.65
CA LYS A 102 -10.65 -9.88 7.81
C LYS A 102 -12.08 -9.71 8.30
N VAL A 103 -12.42 -8.54 8.82
CA VAL A 103 -13.73 -8.28 9.42
C VAL A 103 -14.55 -7.46 8.45
N ARG A 104 -15.63 -8.06 7.93
CA ARG A 104 -16.60 -7.32 7.13
C ARG A 104 -17.27 -6.23 7.95
N SER A 105 -17.35 -5.05 7.38
CA SER A 105 -17.98 -3.86 7.91
C SER A 105 -19.27 -3.54 7.13
N PRO A 106 -20.27 -2.89 7.77
CA PRO A 106 -21.42 -2.32 7.05
C PRO A 106 -21.03 -1.27 6.00
N PHE A 107 -19.80 -0.77 6.04
CA PHE A 107 -19.24 0.18 5.08
C PHE A 107 -18.59 -0.51 3.88
N ASP A 108 -18.37 -1.84 3.94
CA ASP A 108 -17.78 -2.58 2.84
C ASP A 108 -18.82 -2.83 1.76
N ASP A 109 -18.41 -2.68 0.50
CA ASP A 109 -19.25 -3.02 -0.64
C ASP A 109 -18.90 -4.44 -1.14
N PRO A 110 -19.76 -5.45 -0.92
CA PRO A 110 -19.46 -6.82 -1.30
C PRO A 110 -19.34 -7.02 -2.81
N ILE A 111 -19.93 -6.14 -3.63
CA ILE A 111 -19.83 -6.18 -5.09
C ILE A 111 -18.45 -5.69 -5.51
N ILE A 112 -17.99 -4.57 -4.93
CA ILE A 112 -16.65 -4.04 -5.23
C ILE A 112 -15.58 -5.05 -4.78
N GLU A 113 -15.69 -5.60 -3.57
CA GLU A 113 -14.75 -6.61 -3.08
C GLU A 113 -14.70 -7.83 -4.00
N SER A 114 -15.85 -8.35 -4.43
CA SER A 114 -15.88 -9.50 -5.35
C SER A 114 -15.20 -9.21 -6.69
N PHE A 115 -15.34 -7.99 -7.24
CA PHE A 115 -14.66 -7.62 -8.47
C PHE A 115 -13.16 -7.41 -8.26
N ARG A 116 -12.79 -6.76 -7.15
CA ARG A 116 -11.41 -6.50 -6.75
C ARG A 116 -10.65 -7.80 -6.60
N ASP A 117 -11.20 -8.78 -5.89
CA ASP A 117 -10.61 -10.12 -5.73
C ASP A 117 -10.37 -10.78 -7.08
N GLY A 118 -11.37 -10.72 -7.98
CA GLY A 118 -11.25 -11.24 -9.34
C GLY A 118 -10.09 -10.61 -10.12
N TYR A 119 -9.96 -9.29 -10.10
CA TYR A 119 -8.85 -8.59 -10.77
C TYR A 119 -7.50 -8.85 -10.09
N TYR A 120 -7.44 -8.88 -8.76
CA TYR A 120 -6.22 -9.15 -8.03
C TYR A 120 -5.67 -10.55 -8.35
N THR A 121 -6.53 -11.58 -8.37
CA THR A 121 -6.15 -12.92 -8.83
C THR A 121 -5.68 -12.92 -10.29
N GLU A 122 -6.32 -12.11 -11.16
CA GLU A 122 -5.91 -12.01 -12.56
C GLU A 122 -4.50 -11.39 -12.73
N PHE A 123 -4.08 -10.55 -11.79
CA PHE A 123 -2.80 -9.85 -11.78
C PHE A 123 -1.76 -10.45 -10.84
N GLU A 124 -2.03 -11.63 -10.28
CA GLU A 124 -1.24 -12.22 -9.20
C GLU A 124 0.26 -12.19 -9.52
N ILE A 125 1.01 -11.48 -8.67
CA ILE A 125 2.47 -11.34 -8.80
C ILE A 125 3.11 -12.56 -8.14
N ILE A 126 3.52 -13.53 -8.97
CA ILE A 126 4.37 -14.64 -8.54
C ILE A 126 5.83 -14.18 -8.71
N ASP A 127 6.34 -13.39 -7.76
CA ASP A 127 7.70 -12.84 -7.81
C ASP A 127 8.32 -12.80 -6.40
N GLU A 128 9.57 -13.24 -6.28
CA GLU A 128 10.37 -13.08 -5.06
C GLU A 128 10.65 -11.59 -4.75
N GLU A 129 10.51 -10.71 -5.74
CA GLU A 129 10.64 -9.26 -5.63
C GLU A 129 9.30 -8.50 -5.56
N LYS A 130 8.20 -9.15 -5.18
CA LYS A 130 6.88 -8.52 -5.06
C LYS A 130 6.86 -7.29 -4.14
N ASP A 131 7.75 -7.28 -3.15
CA ASP A 131 7.89 -6.22 -2.15
C ASP A 131 8.84 -5.08 -2.59
N LYS A 132 9.35 -5.10 -3.84
CA LYS A 132 10.11 -3.99 -4.42
C LYS A 132 9.21 -3.03 -5.20
N PRO A 133 9.65 -1.78 -5.45
CA PRO A 133 8.96 -0.89 -6.38
C PRO A 133 8.99 -1.38 -7.83
N LEU A 134 8.14 -0.77 -8.66
CA LEU A 134 8.15 -0.97 -10.10
C LEU A 134 9.44 -0.43 -10.74
N ILE A 135 9.89 -1.03 -11.84
CA ILE A 135 11.01 -0.49 -12.62
C ILE A 135 10.54 0.71 -13.48
N PRO A 136 11.44 1.63 -13.90
CA PRO A 136 11.04 2.84 -14.63
C PRO A 136 10.16 2.61 -15.86
N LYS A 137 10.41 1.55 -16.64
CA LYS A 137 9.57 1.21 -17.80
C LYS A 137 8.13 0.85 -17.39
N GLN A 138 7.96 0.11 -16.31
CA GLN A 138 6.66 -0.27 -15.78
C GLN A 138 5.90 0.94 -15.24
N ILE A 139 6.60 1.82 -14.52
CA ILE A 139 6.05 3.10 -14.02
C ILE A 139 5.48 3.91 -15.19
N LEU A 140 6.26 4.13 -16.24
CA LEU A 140 5.84 4.94 -17.39
C LEU A 140 4.64 4.34 -18.15
N LEU A 141 4.59 3.01 -18.29
CA LEU A 141 3.46 2.33 -18.93
C LEU A 141 2.17 2.50 -18.12
N LEU A 142 2.26 2.32 -16.81
CA LEU A 142 1.09 2.39 -15.92
C LEU A 142 0.63 3.85 -15.74
N ASP A 143 1.56 4.79 -15.61
CA ASP A 143 1.26 6.22 -15.54
C ASP A 143 0.52 6.71 -16.81
N ALA A 144 1.03 6.38 -18.01
CA ALA A 144 0.38 6.75 -19.27
C ALA A 144 -1.01 6.13 -19.42
N TYR A 145 -1.20 4.90 -18.94
CA TYR A 145 -2.51 4.25 -18.92
C TYR A 145 -3.50 4.97 -18.01
N PHE A 146 -3.10 5.31 -16.78
CA PHE A 146 -3.97 5.99 -15.83
C PHE A 146 -4.20 7.46 -16.17
N GLU A 147 -3.23 8.15 -16.75
CA GLU A 147 -3.40 9.48 -17.33
C GLU A 147 -4.49 9.48 -18.42
N LYS A 148 -4.50 8.46 -19.28
CA LYS A 148 -5.56 8.31 -20.30
C LYS A 148 -6.95 8.11 -19.67
N ILE A 149 -7.04 7.35 -18.58
CA ILE A 149 -8.31 7.18 -17.85
C ILE A 149 -8.74 8.52 -17.25
N GLU A 150 -7.87 9.18 -16.51
CA GLU A 150 -8.16 10.44 -15.80
C GLU A 150 -8.68 11.51 -16.77
N ASN A 151 -8.10 11.59 -17.97
CA ASN A 151 -8.50 12.53 -19.00
C ASN A 151 -9.85 12.23 -19.66
N LYS A 152 -10.34 10.98 -19.59
CA LYS A 152 -11.56 10.54 -20.29
C LYS A 152 -12.72 10.19 -19.38
N ILE A 153 -12.45 9.91 -18.10
CA ILE A 153 -13.48 9.44 -17.18
C ILE A 153 -14.57 10.50 -16.94
N ASP A 154 -14.24 11.78 -17.11
CA ASP A 154 -15.20 12.89 -16.99
C ASP A 154 -16.32 12.81 -18.06
N GLU A 155 -16.08 12.17 -19.21
CA GLU A 155 -17.10 11.92 -20.26
C GLU A 155 -18.21 10.95 -19.80
N HIS A 156 -18.04 10.33 -18.62
CA HIS A 156 -18.97 9.39 -18.03
C HIS A 156 -19.71 9.95 -16.81
N ILE A 157 -19.48 11.22 -16.46
CA ILE A 157 -20.16 11.87 -15.34
C ILE A 157 -21.65 12.05 -15.64
N THR A 158 -22.45 11.63 -14.68
CA THR A 158 -23.89 11.85 -14.57
C THR A 158 -24.18 12.37 -13.17
N ASP A 159 -25.35 13.01 -13.00
CA ASP A 159 -25.78 13.50 -11.68
C ASP A 159 -25.82 12.40 -10.61
N SER A 160 -26.01 11.14 -11.02
CA SER A 160 -26.10 9.98 -10.15
C SER A 160 -24.76 9.31 -9.80
N ASN A 161 -23.66 9.62 -10.49
CA ASN A 161 -22.37 8.95 -10.29
C ASN A 161 -21.18 9.91 -10.03
N ALA A 162 -21.44 11.21 -9.93
CA ALA A 162 -20.40 12.23 -9.87
C ALA A 162 -19.42 12.04 -8.68
N GLU A 163 -19.93 11.70 -7.50
CA GLU A 163 -19.09 11.45 -6.32
C GLU A 163 -18.24 10.18 -6.48
N GLN A 164 -18.79 9.11 -7.05
CA GLN A 164 -18.04 7.88 -7.29
C GLN A 164 -16.95 8.07 -8.36
N ILE A 165 -17.20 8.88 -9.39
CA ILE A 165 -16.15 9.22 -10.37
C ILE A 165 -15.07 10.07 -9.73
N LYS A 166 -15.43 11.04 -8.88
CA LYS A 166 -14.46 11.83 -8.12
C LYS A 166 -13.59 10.96 -7.20
N GLU A 167 -14.19 9.99 -6.52
CA GLU A 167 -13.47 9.00 -5.71
C GLU A 167 -12.47 8.19 -6.55
N ILE A 168 -12.88 7.69 -7.72
CA ILE A 168 -11.99 6.98 -8.66
C ILE A 168 -10.83 7.89 -9.11
N LYS A 169 -11.09 9.17 -9.39
CA LYS A 169 -10.02 10.11 -9.78
C LYS A 169 -9.02 10.33 -8.64
N ASN A 170 -9.48 10.43 -7.40
CA ASN A 170 -8.59 10.53 -6.24
C ASN A 170 -7.72 9.28 -6.10
N ASP A 171 -8.31 8.08 -6.24
CA ASP A 171 -7.56 6.82 -6.22
C ASP A 171 -6.51 6.74 -7.34
N ILE A 172 -6.86 7.22 -8.55
CA ILE A 172 -5.95 7.28 -9.70
C ILE A 172 -4.79 8.24 -9.40
N SER A 173 -5.07 9.44 -8.91
CA SER A 173 -4.04 10.42 -8.55
C SER A 173 -3.08 9.84 -7.52
N GLU A 174 -3.62 9.23 -6.45
CA GLU A 174 -2.80 8.61 -5.42
C GLU A 174 -1.95 7.48 -5.97
N LEU A 175 -2.51 6.60 -6.81
CA LEU A 175 -1.76 5.54 -7.47
C LEU A 175 -0.58 6.12 -8.26
N ARG A 176 -0.84 7.11 -9.12
CA ARG A 176 0.16 7.75 -9.98
C ARG A 176 1.29 8.40 -9.18
N ASP A 177 0.96 9.14 -8.13
CA ASP A 177 1.92 9.80 -7.24
C ASP A 177 2.85 8.81 -6.50
N ASN A 178 2.43 7.55 -6.40
CA ASN A 178 3.08 6.53 -5.60
C ASN A 178 3.69 5.37 -6.41
N LEU A 179 3.62 5.40 -7.75
CA LEU A 179 4.15 4.33 -8.63
C LEU A 179 5.65 4.05 -8.44
N SER A 180 6.41 5.06 -8.02
CA SER A 180 7.87 4.95 -7.84
C SER A 180 8.31 4.62 -6.41
N SER A 181 7.38 4.68 -5.44
CA SER A 181 7.70 4.61 -4.01
C SER A 181 7.08 3.42 -3.29
N LYS A 182 5.98 2.86 -3.82
CA LYS A 182 5.29 1.70 -3.24
C LYS A 182 5.68 0.40 -3.94
N THR A 183 5.32 -0.72 -3.33
CA THR A 183 5.60 -2.06 -3.84
C THR A 183 4.70 -2.45 -5.00
N LYS A 184 5.14 -3.43 -5.80
CA LYS A 184 4.30 -4.03 -6.85
C LYS A 184 2.97 -4.54 -6.29
N VAL A 185 2.98 -5.17 -5.10
CA VAL A 185 1.75 -5.65 -4.42
C VAL A 185 0.78 -4.51 -4.14
N TRP A 186 1.26 -3.41 -3.57
CA TRP A 186 0.42 -2.23 -3.31
C TRP A 186 -0.19 -1.69 -4.59
N VAL A 187 0.63 -1.58 -5.65
CA VAL A 187 0.17 -1.11 -6.97
C VAL A 187 -0.93 -2.03 -7.52
N VAL A 188 -0.72 -3.34 -7.55
CA VAL A 188 -1.74 -4.29 -8.03
C VAL A 188 -3.01 -4.19 -7.22
N ASN A 189 -2.91 -4.13 -5.90
CA ASN A 189 -4.07 -3.98 -5.04
C ASN A 189 -4.86 -2.70 -5.36
N LYS A 190 -4.17 -1.57 -5.52
CA LYS A 190 -4.80 -0.28 -5.84
C LYS A 190 -5.42 -0.27 -7.25
N VAL A 191 -4.76 -0.86 -8.24
CA VAL A 191 -5.31 -1.04 -9.60
C VAL A 191 -6.59 -1.88 -9.57
N SER A 192 -6.58 -3.01 -8.86
CA SER A 192 -7.74 -3.89 -8.72
C SER A 192 -8.94 -3.17 -8.07
N TRP A 193 -8.68 -2.33 -7.07
CA TRP A 193 -9.70 -1.49 -6.45
C TRP A 193 -10.30 -0.48 -7.43
N ILE A 194 -9.46 0.28 -8.13
CA ILE A 194 -9.90 1.27 -9.13
C ILE A 194 -10.78 0.59 -10.18
N TRP A 195 -10.36 -0.57 -10.68
CA TRP A 195 -11.09 -1.33 -11.69
C TRP A 195 -12.41 -1.90 -11.15
N ALA A 196 -12.43 -2.38 -9.92
CA ALA A 196 -13.65 -2.83 -9.27
C ALA A 196 -14.69 -1.71 -9.14
N LYS A 197 -14.26 -0.49 -8.75
CA LYS A 197 -15.12 0.69 -8.68
C LYS A 197 -15.68 1.06 -10.06
N MET A 198 -14.83 1.08 -11.10
CA MET A 198 -15.27 1.32 -12.49
C MET A 198 -16.29 0.27 -12.98
N THR A 199 -16.04 -1.00 -12.71
CA THR A 199 -16.91 -2.10 -13.12
C THR A 199 -18.26 -2.04 -12.44
N LYS A 200 -18.31 -1.70 -11.15
CA LYS A 200 -19.56 -1.49 -10.41
C LYS A 200 -20.38 -0.32 -10.98
N LEU A 201 -19.72 0.78 -11.38
CA LEU A 201 -20.41 1.92 -11.98
C LEU A 201 -21.06 1.60 -13.33
N GLY A 202 -20.52 0.61 -14.05
CA GLY A 202 -21.28 -0.13 -15.03
C GLY A 202 -20.52 -0.47 -16.32
N PRO A 203 -21.20 -1.16 -17.24
CA PRO A 203 -20.56 -1.77 -18.41
C PRO A 203 -19.88 -0.78 -19.36
N LYS A 204 -20.29 0.50 -19.37
CA LYS A 204 -19.68 1.53 -20.24
C LYS A 204 -18.23 1.80 -19.82
N LEU A 205 -18.01 2.09 -18.54
CA LEU A 205 -16.67 2.28 -17.97
C LEU A 205 -15.82 1.01 -18.08
N MET A 206 -16.43 -0.15 -17.82
CA MET A 206 -15.74 -1.44 -17.97
C MET A 206 -15.23 -1.65 -19.40
N LYS A 207 -16.03 -1.34 -20.43
CA LYS A 207 -15.61 -1.49 -21.83
C LYS A 207 -14.49 -0.51 -22.21
N ASP A 208 -14.58 0.73 -21.77
CA ASP A 208 -13.67 1.78 -22.21
C ASP A 208 -12.31 1.69 -21.47
N PHE A 209 -12.31 1.24 -20.21
CA PHE A 209 -11.12 1.24 -19.36
C PHE A 209 -10.66 -0.13 -18.87
N VAL A 210 -11.57 -1.10 -18.72
CA VAL A 210 -11.30 -2.44 -18.14
C VAL A 210 -11.44 -3.57 -19.19
N ASN A 211 -11.00 -3.30 -20.42
CA ASN A 211 -10.99 -4.30 -21.50
C ASN A 211 -9.69 -5.11 -21.54
N GLU A 212 -9.71 -6.24 -22.26
CA GLU A 212 -8.57 -7.17 -22.38
C GLU A 212 -7.26 -6.52 -22.83
N GLY A 213 -7.31 -5.51 -23.71
CA GLY A 213 -6.11 -4.77 -24.12
C GLY A 213 -5.49 -4.01 -22.95
N ASN A 214 -6.32 -3.32 -22.16
CA ASN A 214 -5.87 -2.64 -20.96
C ASN A 214 -5.44 -3.62 -19.85
N LYS A 215 -6.07 -4.80 -19.77
CA LYS A 215 -5.62 -5.87 -18.86
C LYS A 215 -4.21 -6.31 -19.15
N GLN A 216 -3.89 -6.44 -20.43
CA GLN A 216 -2.54 -6.81 -20.85
C GLN A 216 -1.53 -5.72 -20.47
N ILE A 217 -1.86 -4.43 -20.62
CA ILE A 217 -1.01 -3.31 -20.18
C ILE A 217 -0.75 -3.40 -18.68
N VAL A 218 -1.78 -3.62 -17.86
CA VAL A 218 -1.62 -3.76 -16.41
C VAL A 218 -0.75 -4.97 -16.08
N LYS A 219 -1.04 -6.15 -16.66
CA LYS A 219 -0.24 -7.36 -16.48
C LYS A 219 1.23 -7.14 -16.82
N GLU A 220 1.54 -6.53 -17.96
CA GLU A 220 2.92 -6.22 -18.36
C GLU A 220 3.59 -5.18 -17.47
N SER A 221 2.79 -4.28 -16.89
CA SER A 221 3.29 -3.25 -15.97
C SER A 221 3.58 -3.82 -14.59
N VAL A 222 2.78 -4.74 -14.08
CA VAL A 222 2.92 -5.25 -12.69
C VAL A 222 3.61 -6.60 -12.59
N ALA A 223 3.50 -7.45 -13.61
CA ALA A 223 4.28 -8.67 -13.71
C ALA A 223 5.65 -8.35 -14.31
N GLN A 224 6.71 -8.82 -13.66
CA GLN A 224 7.82 -9.34 -14.45
C GLN A 224 7.31 -10.67 -14.97
N ILE A 225 7.07 -10.77 -16.28
CA ILE A 225 6.83 -12.06 -16.91
C ILE A 225 8.01 -12.94 -16.49
N ILE A 226 7.78 -13.89 -15.56
CA ILE A 226 8.61 -15.09 -15.49
C ILE A 226 8.55 -15.60 -16.91
N GLU A 227 9.70 -15.54 -17.59
CA GLU A 227 9.90 -16.06 -18.92
C GLU A 227 9.14 -17.38 -18.98
N PHE A 228 8.04 -17.37 -19.72
CA PHE A 228 7.05 -18.44 -19.70
C PHE A 228 7.83 -19.73 -19.94
N GLY A 229 7.98 -20.56 -18.91
CA GLY A 229 8.73 -21.80 -18.95
C GLY A 229 8.07 -22.77 -19.91
N LYS A 230 8.31 -22.58 -21.20
CA LYS A 230 8.13 -23.48 -22.34
C LYS A 230 9.06 -22.93 -23.41
N ASN A 231 10.25 -23.48 -23.59
CA ASN A 231 10.39 -24.76 -24.29
C ASN A 231 9.46 -24.86 -25.52
N LEU A 232 9.32 -23.75 -26.25
CA LEU A 232 9.34 -23.80 -27.69
C LEU A 232 10.82 -24.00 -28.09
N LEU A 233 11.18 -25.25 -28.35
CA LEU A 233 12.31 -25.63 -29.22
C LEU A 233 13.74 -25.51 -28.66
N SER A 234 14.06 -26.31 -27.64
CA SER A 234 15.35 -27.02 -27.59
C SER A 234 15.12 -28.49 -27.28
#